data_AF-A0A8T6PZH9-F1
#
_entry.id   AF-A0A8T6PZH9-F1
#
_cell.length_a   1.000
_cell.length_b   1.000
_cell.length_c   1.000
_cell.angle_alpha   90.00
_cell.angle_beta   90.00
_cell.angle_gamma   90.00
#
_symmetry.space_group_name_H-M   'P 1'
#
loop_
_entity.id
_entity.type
_entity.pdbx_description
1 polymer ?
#
loop_
_entity_poly.entity_id
_entity_poly.type
_entity_poly.pdbx_seq_one_letter_code
_entity_poly.pdbx_strand_id
1 'polypeptide(L)'
;YYINGSHAGFIMYMTDAAQNQEDVNNLRNAMKSAKGPGNFRNLFMYSPNGKKDGLQIIPLSEVAAKDEFLNIKNVSRDDMMAAHRVPPQMMGIMPNNVGGFGDVEKASKVFMRNELIPLQNRIEELNKWLKD
;
A
#
# COMPACT_ATOMS: atom_id res chain seq x y z
N TYR A 1 -1.15 3.22 -5.69
CA TYR A 1 -1.30 1.77 -5.93
C TYR A 1 -2.32 1.46 -7.02
N TYR A 2 -3.60 1.83 -6.88
CA TYR A 2 -4.64 1.39 -7.84
C TYR A 2 -4.72 2.13 -9.18
N ILE A 3 -4.16 3.34 -9.31
CA ILE A 3 -4.36 4.17 -10.52
C ILE A 3 -3.16 4.10 -11.48
N ASN A 4 -1.96 3.78 -10.98
CA ASN A 4 -0.70 3.76 -11.75
C ASN A 4 0.03 2.41 -11.70
N GLY A 5 -0.71 1.31 -11.53
CA GLY A 5 -0.14 -0.04 -11.55
C GLY A 5 0.25 -0.48 -12.96
N SER A 6 1.16 0.23 -13.64
CA SER A 6 1.84 -0.34 -14.81
C SER A 6 2.93 -1.28 -14.31
N HIS A 7 2.52 -2.32 -13.58
CA HIS A 7 3.36 -3.47 -13.30
C HIS A 7 3.45 -4.26 -14.61
N ALA A 8 4.63 -4.33 -15.20
CA ALA A 8 4.89 -5.30 -16.25
C ALA A 8 4.88 -6.69 -15.58
N GLY A 9 3.72 -7.36 -15.57
CA GLY A 9 3.53 -8.62 -14.84
C GLY A 9 4.32 -9.80 -15.41
N PHE A 10 4.82 -9.69 -16.65
CA PHE A 10 5.60 -10.73 -17.31
C PHE A 10 6.29 -10.21 -18.58
N ILE A 11 7.35 -10.91 -18.99
CA ILE A 11 7.92 -10.86 -20.32
C ILE A 11 7.28 -11.99 -21.15
N MET A 12 6.58 -11.64 -22.21
CA MET A 12 6.12 -12.61 -23.21
C MET A 12 7.24 -12.80 -24.24
N TYR A 13 7.82 -13.99 -24.26
CA TYR A 13 8.91 -14.38 -25.14
C TYR A 13 8.39 -15.36 -26.19
N MET A 14 8.60 -15.07 -27.47
CA MET A 14 8.16 -15.91 -28.58
C MET A 14 9.37 -16.25 -29.45
N THR A 15 9.62 -17.55 -29.63
CA THR A 15 10.75 -18.08 -30.43
C THR A 15 10.31 -18.78 -31.70
N ASP A 16 9.03 -19.13 -31.81
CA ASP A 16 8.53 -19.76 -33.03
C ASP A 16 8.53 -18.78 -34.19
N ALA A 17 8.76 -19.29 -35.41
CA ALA A 17 8.72 -18.47 -36.60
C ALA A 17 7.26 -18.06 -36.86
N ALA A 18 6.86 -16.91 -36.33
CA ALA A 18 5.59 -16.30 -36.70
C ALA A 18 5.61 -16.08 -38.22
N GLN A 19 4.83 -16.88 -38.95
CA GLN A 19 4.85 -16.88 -40.41
C GLN A 19 4.39 -15.53 -40.99
N ASN A 20 3.66 -14.74 -40.20
CA ASN A 20 3.11 -13.45 -40.59
C ASN A 20 3.47 -12.35 -39.58
N GLN A 21 4.12 -11.29 -40.07
CA GLN A 21 4.48 -10.09 -39.29
C GLN A 21 3.23 -9.34 -38.78
N GLU A 22 2.10 -9.46 -39.46
CA GLU A 22 0.84 -8.84 -39.08
C GLU A 22 0.30 -9.40 -37.76
N ASP A 23 0.38 -10.72 -37.56
CA ASP A 23 -0.08 -11.39 -36.33
C ASP A 23 0.75 -10.97 -35.12
N VAL A 24 2.06 -10.77 -35.31
CA VAL A 24 2.96 -10.25 -34.28
C VAL A 24 2.56 -8.83 -33.88
N ASN A 25 2.17 -8.01 -34.85
CA ASN A 25 1.73 -6.63 -34.60
C ASN A 25 0.37 -6.59 -33.91
N ASN A 26 -0.57 -7.46 -34.30
CA ASN A 26 -1.88 -7.60 -33.68
C ASN A 26 -1.77 -8.06 -32.21
N LEU A 27 -0.92 -9.06 -31.93
CA LEU A 27 -0.61 -9.49 -30.56
C LEU A 27 0.03 -8.38 -29.74
N ARG A 28 1.01 -7.66 -30.31
CA ARG A 28 1.64 -6.50 -29.64
C ARG A 28 0.64 -5.40 -29.31
N ASN A 29 -0.30 -5.12 -30.21
CA ASN A 29 -1.33 -4.11 -30.00
C ASN A 29 -2.36 -4.56 -28.95
N ALA A 30 -2.81 -5.81 -28.99
CA ALA A 30 -3.69 -6.39 -27.98
C ALA A 30 -3.03 -6.33 -26.58
N MET A 31 -1.74 -6.66 -26.48
CA MET A 31 -0.96 -6.58 -25.25
C MET A 31 -0.77 -5.15 -24.72
N LYS A 32 -0.56 -4.17 -25.61
CA LYS A 32 -0.48 -2.74 -25.23
C LYS A 32 -1.82 -2.21 -24.74
N SER A 33 -2.91 -2.57 -25.42
CA SER A 33 -4.27 -2.21 -25.04
C SER A 33 -4.74 -2.93 -23.77
N ALA A 34 -4.06 -4.02 -23.37
CA ALA A 34 -4.41 -4.76 -22.16
C ALA A 34 -4.06 -4.06 -20.83
N LYS A 35 -3.52 -2.85 -20.87
CA LYS A 35 -3.28 -2.03 -19.68
C LYS A 35 -4.60 -1.50 -19.10
N GLY A 36 -5.13 -2.17 -18.08
CA GLY A 36 -6.28 -1.69 -17.31
C GLY A 36 -7.07 -2.82 -16.63
N PRO A 37 -7.97 -2.50 -15.68
CA PRO A 37 -8.85 -3.48 -15.06
C PRO A 37 -9.71 -4.19 -16.12
N GLY A 38 -9.59 -5.52 -16.23
CA GLY A 38 -10.46 -6.34 -17.08
C GLY A 38 -9.88 -6.84 -18.40
N ASN A 39 -8.74 -6.34 -18.88
CA ASN A 39 -8.27 -6.68 -20.23
C ASN A 39 -7.44 -7.97 -20.35
N PHE A 40 -6.85 -8.50 -19.27
CA PHE A 40 -6.08 -9.76 -19.30
C PHE A 40 -6.92 -11.04 -19.32
N ARG A 41 -8.26 -10.94 -19.22
CA ARG A 41 -9.09 -12.14 -19.09
C ARG A 41 -9.20 -12.97 -20.38
N ASN A 42 -8.91 -12.40 -21.55
CA ASN A 42 -9.41 -12.97 -22.81
C ASN A 42 -8.38 -13.15 -23.95
N LEU A 43 -7.06 -13.05 -23.72
CA LEU A 43 -6.10 -13.28 -24.82
C LEU A 43 -5.87 -14.79 -25.04
N PHE A 44 -6.46 -15.32 -26.11
CA PHE A 44 -6.31 -16.70 -26.56
C PHE A 44 -5.45 -16.74 -27.84
N MET A 45 -4.38 -17.55 -27.85
CA MET A 45 -3.50 -17.73 -28.99
C MET A 45 -3.41 -19.21 -29.37
N TYR A 46 -3.77 -19.53 -30.61
CA TYR A 46 -3.70 -20.88 -31.16
C TYR A 46 -2.49 -21.00 -32.09
N SER A 47 -1.55 -21.89 -31.75
CA SER A 47 -0.32 -22.10 -32.53
C SER A 47 -0.21 -23.58 -32.94
N PRO A 48 -0.78 -23.97 -34.09
CA PRO A 48 -0.66 -25.34 -34.58
C PRO A 48 0.81 -25.63 -34.92
N ASN A 49 1.33 -26.76 -34.45
CA ASN A 49 2.75 -27.16 -34.55
C ASN A 49 3.75 -26.34 -33.71
N GLY A 50 3.26 -25.54 -32.76
CA GLY A 50 4.13 -24.75 -31.89
C GLY A 50 5.04 -25.60 -31.00
N LYS A 51 6.30 -25.18 -30.81
CA LYS A 51 7.20 -25.84 -29.84
C LYS A 51 6.83 -25.47 -28.39
N LYS A 52 7.14 -26.35 -27.43
CA LYS A 52 6.90 -26.11 -26.00
C LYS A 52 7.53 -24.80 -25.50
N ASP A 53 8.69 -24.42 -26.07
CA ASP A 53 9.40 -23.16 -25.77
C ASP A 53 9.13 -22.06 -26.81
N GLY A 54 8.21 -22.31 -27.75
CA GLY A 54 7.80 -21.41 -28.83
C GLY A 54 7.12 -20.14 -28.32
N LEU A 55 6.36 -20.26 -27.22
CA LEU A 55 5.73 -19.15 -26.52
C LEU A 55 5.87 -19.34 -25.01
N GLN A 56 6.58 -18.43 -24.36
CA GLN A 56 6.82 -18.46 -22.92
C GLN A 56 6.37 -17.15 -22.28
N ILE A 57 5.66 -17.27 -21.16
CA ILE A 57 5.42 -16.18 -20.24
C ILE A 57 6.48 -16.33 -19.16
N ILE A 58 7.50 -15.47 -19.19
CA ILE A 58 8.46 -15.36 -18.10
C ILE A 58 7.86 -14.37 -17.13
N PRO A 59 7.30 -14.79 -15.99
CA PRO A 59 6.89 -13.84 -14.98
C PRO A 59 8.15 -13.07 -14.60
N LEU A 60 8.10 -11.74 -14.77
CA LEU A 60 9.01 -10.89 -14.04
C LEU A 60 8.59 -11.14 -12.62
N SER A 61 9.39 -11.93 -11.88
CA SER A 61 9.11 -12.26 -10.49
C SER A 61 8.54 -11.01 -9.86
N GLU A 62 7.31 -11.12 -9.39
CA GLU A 62 6.62 -10.06 -8.69
C GLU A 62 7.50 -9.78 -7.48
N VAL A 63 8.46 -8.85 -7.63
CA VAL A 63 9.45 -8.57 -6.62
C VAL A 63 8.67 -7.90 -5.50
N ALA A 64 8.32 -8.71 -4.51
CA ALA A 64 8.05 -8.32 -3.13
C ALA A 64 7.05 -7.16 -2.92
N ALA A 65 6.23 -6.79 -3.89
CA ALA A 65 5.10 -5.89 -3.68
C ALA A 65 3.91 -6.62 -3.02
N LYS A 66 4.18 -7.70 -2.29
CA LYS A 66 3.28 -8.31 -1.31
C LYS A 66 3.05 -7.28 -0.21
N ASP A 67 2.07 -6.42 -0.44
CA ASP A 67 1.29 -5.70 0.57
C ASP A 67 2.07 -5.11 1.76
N GLU A 68 3.23 -4.48 1.52
CA GLU A 68 3.81 -3.58 2.51
C GLU A 68 2.88 -2.40 2.82
N PHE A 69 1.84 -2.14 2.02
CA PHE A 69 0.89 -1.07 2.28
C PHE A 69 0.25 -1.16 3.67
N LEU A 70 -0.11 -2.37 4.12
CA LEU A 70 -0.65 -2.55 5.47
C LEU A 70 0.42 -2.31 6.54
N ASN A 71 1.66 -2.74 6.29
CA ASN A 71 2.79 -2.50 7.20
C ASN A 71 3.13 -1.02 7.27
N ILE A 72 3.21 -0.32 6.14
CA ILE A 72 3.43 1.13 6.05
C ILE A 72 2.33 1.87 6.81
N LYS A 73 1.07 1.49 6.62
CA LYS A 73 -0.04 2.11 7.35
C LYS A 73 0.06 1.89 8.87
N ASN A 74 0.47 0.70 9.29
CA ASN A 74 0.65 0.38 10.71
C ASN A 74 1.83 1.17 11.30
N VAL A 75 2.99 1.21 10.63
CA VAL A 75 4.15 1.99 11.07
C VAL A 75 3.82 3.48 11.11
N SER A 76 3.22 4.04 10.06
CA SER A 76 2.83 5.45 10.04
C SER A 76 1.81 5.80 11.14
N ARG A 77 0.89 4.87 11.47
CA ARG A 77 -0.03 5.05 12.60
C ARG A 77 0.74 5.10 13.92
N ASP A 78 1.69 4.19 14.12
CA ASP A 78 2.51 4.14 15.34
C ASP A 78 3.40 5.39 15.48
N ASP A 79 4.01 5.84 14.39
CA ASP A 79 4.80 7.08 14.34
C ASP A 79 3.96 8.31 14.72
N MET A 80 2.74 8.41 14.18
CA MET A 80 1.84 9.52 14.52
C MET A 80 1.41 9.50 15.99
N MET A 81 1.15 8.32 16.56
CA MET A 81 0.82 8.19 17.98
C MET A 81 2.00 8.62 18.86
N ALA A 82 3.22 8.20 18.50
CA ALA A 82 4.43 8.59 19.22
C ALA A 82 4.66 10.11 19.15
N ALA A 83 4.44 10.73 17.98
CA ALA A 83 4.61 12.17 17.81
C ALA A 83 3.62 13.00 18.65
N HIS A 84 2.35 12.59 18.69
CA HIS A 84 1.33 13.31 19.45
C HIS A 84 1.36 12.99 20.94
N ARG A 85 2.01 11.90 21.37
CA ARG A 85 2.10 11.46 22.77
C ARG A 85 0.73 11.26 23.45
N VAL A 86 -0.33 11.11 22.65
CA VAL A 86 -1.69 10.84 23.13
C VAL A 86 -1.90 9.33 23.23
N PRO A 87 -2.43 8.82 24.35
CA PRO A 87 -2.80 7.42 24.47
C PRO A 87 -3.71 6.94 23.32
N PRO A 88 -3.39 5.80 22.66
CA PRO A 88 -4.12 5.33 21.48
C PRO A 88 -5.63 5.17 21.70
N GLN A 89 -6.01 4.69 22.89
CA GLN A 89 -7.41 4.51 23.26
C GLN A 89 -8.22 5.81 23.34
N MET A 90 -7.57 6.98 23.53
CA MET A 90 -8.24 8.28 23.47
C MET A 90 -8.34 8.85 22.05
N MET A 91 -7.61 8.26 21.09
CA MET A 91 -7.66 8.64 19.67
C MET A 91 -8.68 7.83 18.86
N GLY A 92 -9.51 7.00 19.51
CA GLY A 92 -10.48 6.12 18.83
C GLY A 92 -9.84 4.96 18.08
N ILE A 93 -8.59 4.63 18.41
CA ILE A 93 -7.84 3.58 17.75
C ILE A 93 -8.29 2.21 18.27
N MET A 94 -8.60 1.27 17.37
CA MET A 94 -8.92 -0.10 17.76
C MET A 94 -7.66 -0.92 18.10
N PRO A 95 -7.69 -1.71 19.18
CA PRO A 95 -6.59 -2.60 19.53
C PRO A 95 -6.52 -3.76 18.54
N ASN A 96 -5.29 -4.13 18.15
CA ASN A 96 -5.04 -5.28 17.29
C ASN A 96 -4.90 -6.60 18.09
N ASN A 97 -4.96 -6.55 19.43
CA ASN A 97 -4.80 -7.71 20.31
C ASN A 97 -6.00 -7.85 21.26
N VAL A 98 -6.29 -9.08 21.68
CA VAL A 98 -7.43 -9.47 22.54
C VAL A 98 -7.40 -8.77 23.91
N GLY A 99 -6.22 -8.38 24.40
CA GLY A 99 -6.05 -7.69 25.70
C GLY A 99 -6.41 -6.19 25.71
N GLY A 100 -6.68 -5.57 24.56
CA GLY A 100 -7.01 -4.15 24.50
C GLY A 100 -5.88 -3.21 24.97
N PHE A 101 -6.24 -1.95 25.25
CA PHE A 101 -5.31 -0.93 25.79
C PHE A 101 -5.35 -0.78 27.31
N GLY A 102 -6.23 -1.52 28.00
CA GLY A 102 -6.44 -1.43 29.44
C GLY A 102 -7.43 -0.35 29.85
N ASP A 103 -7.22 0.21 31.05
CA ASP A 103 -8.12 1.18 31.68
C ASP A 103 -7.91 2.61 31.11
N VAL A 104 -8.94 3.14 30.45
CA VAL A 104 -8.95 4.46 29.82
C VAL A 104 -8.83 5.58 30.85
N GLU A 105 -9.43 5.44 32.05
CA GLU A 105 -9.42 6.47 33.07
C GLU A 105 -8.00 6.69 33.60
N LYS A 106 -7.27 5.60 33.85
CA LYS A 106 -5.87 5.67 34.30
C LYS A 106 -4.97 6.32 33.26
N ALA A 107 -5.11 5.95 31.98
CA ALA A 107 -4.31 6.56 30.92
C ALA A 107 -4.64 8.04 30.73
N SER A 108 -5.91 8.43 30.86
CA SER A 108 -6.33 9.84 30.82
C SER A 108 -5.70 10.64 31.95
N LYS A 109 -5.72 10.11 33.19
CA LYS A 109 -5.07 10.77 34.34
C LYS A 109 -3.57 10.99 34.13
N VAL A 110 -2.87 9.98 33.61
CA VAL A 110 -1.42 10.08 33.33
C VAL A 110 -1.15 11.07 32.19
N PHE A 111 -1.93 11.02 31.12
CA PHE A 111 -1.80 11.95 29.99
C PHE A 111 -2.07 13.40 30.41
N MET A 112 -3.14 13.64 31.17
CA MET A 112 -3.45 14.97 31.69
C MET A 112 -2.29 15.51 32.53
N ARG A 113 -1.76 14.69 33.44
CA ARG A 113 -0.68 15.10 34.34
C ARG A 113 0.63 15.39 33.60
N ASN A 114 0.99 14.57 32.62
CA ASN A 114 2.32 14.60 32.00
C ASN A 114 2.37 15.46 30.73
N GLU A 115 1.27 15.58 30.00
CA GLU A 115 1.23 16.29 28.71
C GLU A 115 0.37 17.56 28.80
N LEU A 116 -0.86 17.48 29.33
CA LEU A 116 -1.79 18.64 29.29
C LEU A 116 -1.46 19.72 30.31
N ILE A 117 -1.24 19.37 31.58
CA ILE A 117 -0.94 20.37 32.63
C ILE A 117 0.32 21.19 32.30
N PRO A 118 1.45 20.59 31.85
CA PRO A 118 2.62 21.37 31.47
C PRO A 118 2.36 22.32 30.29
N LEU A 119 1.56 21.90 29.30
CA LEU A 119 1.16 22.75 28.19
C LEU A 119 0.25 23.89 28.65
N GLN A 120 -0.72 23.62 29.52
CA GLN A 120 -1.58 24.63 30.14
C GLN A 120 -0.74 25.66 30.90
N ASN A 121 0.19 25.22 31.74
CA ASN A 121 1.09 26.09 32.49
C ASN A 121 1.94 26.98 31.57
N ARG A 122 2.42 26.45 30.43
CA ARG A 122 3.16 27.24 29.44
C ARG A 122 2.28 28.28 28.75
N ILE A 123 1.01 27.96 28.49
CA ILE A 123 0.05 28.93 27.95
C ILE A 123 -0.30 29.98 29.00
N GLU A 124 -0.41 29.63 30.28
CA GLU A 124 -0.63 30.57 31.38
C GLU A 124 0.49 31.62 31.53
N GLU A 125 1.70 31.33 31.05
CA GLU A 125 2.78 32.34 30.97
C GLU A 125 2.36 33.53 30.09
N LEU A 126 1.49 33.32 29.09
CA LEU A 126 0.94 34.42 28.28
C LEU A 126 0.04 35.34 29.11
N ASN A 127 -0.76 34.80 30.02
CA ASN A 127 -1.60 35.61 30.90
C ASN A 127 -0.73 36.52 31.78
N LYS A 128 0.35 35.96 32.35
CA LYS A 128 1.35 36.73 33.10
C LYS A 128 2.01 37.82 32.25
N TRP A 129 2.27 37.55 30.97
CA TRP A 129 2.82 38.54 30.04
C TRP A 129 1.82 39.66 29.71
N LEU A 130 0.54 39.32 29.53
CA LEU A 130 -0.54 40.25 29.21
C LEU A 130 -0.96 41.13 30.40
N LYS A 131 -0.54 40.80 31.63
CA LYS A 131 -0.84 41.51 32.88
C LYS A 131 -2.34 41.51 33.26
N ASP A 132 -3.07 40.46 32.88
CA ASP A 132 -4.38 40.11 33.45
C ASP A 132 -4.22 39.00 34.50
#